data_AF-A0AA46A6B1-F1
#
_entry.id   AF-A0AA46A6B1-F1
#
_cell.length_a   1.000
_cell.length_b   1.000
_cell.length_c   1.000
_cell.angle_alpha   90.00
_cell.angle_beta   90.00
_cell.angle_gamma   90.00
#
_symmetry.space_group_name_H-M   'P 1'
#
loop_
_entity.id
_entity.type
_entity.pdbx_description
1 polymer ?
#
loop_
_entity_poly.entity_id
_entity_poly.type
_entity_poly.pdbx_seq_one_letter_code
_entity_poly.pdbx_strand_id
1 'polypeptide(L)'
;MGGVELDRELDDLPAALRWREWLRRIEAVLFASAEPVSREVLARLVGQGAALDLLLDDLQAELVDRPYALHRVGNGWALRTRPAYADAIRAAAGPDPDPVPLREGELALLAAIAWHQPITRAGLAALFGGKVSRDALAHLRARELIAPGPRSPEPGAPQTFVTTEGFLDLFGLESLQDLPDLPARQVEDTEDPDAAFGLPLGEEEA
;
A
#
# COMPACT_ATOMS: atom_id res chain seq x y z
N MET A 1 1.90 14.78 -29.19
CA MET A 1 1.19 13.51 -29.05
C MET A 1 -0.29 13.79 -29.24
N GLY A 2 -0.89 13.31 -30.33
CA GLY A 2 -2.33 13.46 -30.57
C GLY A 2 -3.06 12.64 -29.52
N GLY A 3 -3.84 13.30 -28.67
CA GLY A 3 -4.72 12.61 -27.74
C GLY A 3 -5.69 11.77 -28.56
N VAL A 4 -5.75 10.47 -28.29
CA VAL A 4 -6.83 9.64 -28.81
C VAL A 4 -8.11 10.20 -28.19
N GLU A 5 -8.99 10.74 -29.03
CA GLU A 5 -10.30 11.24 -28.60
C GLU A 5 -11.16 10.01 -28.30
N LEU A 6 -11.24 9.65 -27.00
CA LEU A 6 -12.07 8.56 -26.52
C LEU A 6 -13.50 9.08 -26.39
N ASP A 7 -14.46 8.49 -27.12
CA ASP A 7 -15.88 8.73 -26.88
C ASP A 7 -16.27 8.13 -25.53
N ARG A 8 -16.46 9.01 -24.55
CA ARG A 8 -16.82 8.68 -23.18
C ARG A 8 -18.33 8.57 -22.98
N GLU A 9 -19.12 9.29 -23.76
CA GLU A 9 -20.57 9.35 -23.56
C GLU A 9 -21.26 8.12 -24.12
N LEU A 10 -20.77 7.57 -25.24
CA LEU A 10 -21.37 6.39 -25.89
C LEU A 10 -22.88 6.58 -26.10
N ASP A 11 -23.25 7.77 -26.58
CA ASP A 11 -24.65 8.20 -26.72
C ASP A 11 -25.40 7.36 -27.75
N ASP A 12 -24.67 6.73 -28.68
CA ASP A 12 -25.18 5.79 -29.69
C ASP A 12 -25.57 4.42 -29.10
N LEU A 13 -25.09 4.08 -27.90
CA LEU A 13 -25.39 2.81 -27.24
C LEU A 13 -26.61 2.91 -26.30
N PRO A 14 -27.45 1.87 -26.23
CA PRO A 14 -28.42 1.69 -25.14
C PRO A 14 -27.74 1.70 -23.77
N ALA A 15 -28.43 2.22 -22.75
CA ALA A 15 -27.88 2.42 -21.41
C ALA A 15 -27.18 1.17 -20.82
N ALA A 16 -27.76 -0.02 -20.96
CA ALA A 16 -27.15 -1.25 -20.47
C ALA A 16 -25.85 -1.64 -21.19
N LEU A 17 -25.76 -1.38 -22.51
CA LEU A 17 -24.54 -1.65 -23.28
C LEU A 17 -23.47 -0.60 -23.00
N ARG A 18 -23.86 0.66 -22.83
CA ARG A 18 -22.99 1.75 -22.39
C ARG A 18 -22.35 1.46 -21.03
N TRP A 19 -23.16 1.06 -20.04
CA TRP A 19 -22.68 0.68 -18.71
C TRP A 19 -21.63 -0.42 -18.77
N ARG A 20 -21.93 -1.49 -19.53
CA ARG A 20 -21.01 -2.62 -19.69
C ARG A 20 -19.72 -2.25 -20.42
N GLU A 21 -19.79 -1.32 -21.36
CA GLU A 21 -18.58 -0.81 -22.02
C GLU A 21 -17.72 0.03 -21.07
N TRP A 22 -18.32 0.87 -20.23
CA TRP A 22 -17.60 1.58 -19.18
C TRP A 22 -16.91 0.63 -18.19
N LEU A 23 -17.59 -0.44 -17.74
CA LEU A 23 -16.99 -1.48 -16.90
C LEU A 23 -15.75 -2.09 -17.54
N ARG A 24 -15.84 -2.47 -18.82
CA ARG A 24 -14.72 -3.07 -19.56
C ARG A 24 -13.54 -2.12 -19.72
N ARG A 25 -13.80 -0.83 -19.95
CA ARG A 25 -12.74 0.18 -20.03
C ARG A 25 -12.03 0.36 -18.69
N ILE A 26 -12.79 0.39 -17.60
CA ILE A 26 -12.24 0.46 -16.24
C ILE A 26 -11.38 -0.78 -15.97
N GLU A 27 -11.92 -1.99 -16.19
CA GLU A 27 -11.18 -3.24 -15.99
C GLU A 27 -9.92 -3.29 -16.85
N ALA A 28 -9.98 -2.88 -18.12
CA ALA A 28 -8.83 -2.86 -19.01
C ALA A 28 -7.72 -1.91 -18.54
N VAL A 29 -8.08 -0.71 -18.07
CA VAL A 29 -7.11 0.26 -17.54
C VAL A 29 -6.50 -0.24 -16.23
N LEU A 30 -7.31 -0.80 -15.33
CA LEU A 30 -6.82 -1.40 -14.08
C LEU A 30 -5.90 -2.59 -14.33
N PHE A 31 -6.25 -3.44 -15.31
CA PHE A 31 -5.44 -4.60 -15.71
C PHE A 31 -4.10 -4.19 -16.33
N ALA A 32 -4.08 -3.10 -17.10
CA ALA A 32 -2.86 -2.60 -17.74
C ALA A 32 -1.95 -1.81 -16.79
N SER A 33 -2.44 -1.39 -15.62
CA SER A 33 -1.69 -0.58 -14.67
C SER A 33 -0.91 -1.43 -13.67
N ALA A 34 0.36 -1.12 -13.47
CA ALA A 34 1.16 -1.68 -12.39
C ALA A 34 0.84 -1.04 -11.02
N GLU A 35 0.50 0.25 -11.03
CA GLU A 35 0.21 1.05 -9.84
C GLU A 35 -1.31 1.23 -9.64
N PRO A 36 -1.79 1.49 -8.41
CA PRO A 36 -3.16 1.86 -8.17
C PRO A 36 -3.62 3.05 -9.02
N VAL A 37 -4.77 2.91 -9.69
CA VAL A 37 -5.33 3.92 -10.59
C VAL A 37 -6.23 4.85 -9.80
N SER A 38 -5.96 6.16 -9.88
CA SER A 38 -6.72 7.16 -9.14
C SER A 38 -8.16 7.32 -9.65
N ARG A 39 -9.05 7.84 -8.78
CA ARG A 39 -10.45 8.12 -9.13
C ARG A 39 -10.55 9.04 -10.34
N GLU A 40 -9.69 10.05 -10.41
CA GLU A 40 -9.65 11.05 -11.47
C GLU A 40 -9.29 10.43 -12.82
N VAL A 41 -8.44 9.40 -12.83
CA VAL A 41 -8.08 8.67 -14.04
C VAL A 41 -9.26 7.80 -14.49
N LEU A 42 -9.87 7.03 -13.59
CA LEU A 42 -11.02 6.18 -13.92
C LEU A 42 -12.22 7.00 -14.38
N ALA A 43 -12.46 8.16 -13.77
CA ALA A 43 -13.51 9.09 -14.16
C ALA A 43 -13.35 9.58 -15.61
N ARG A 44 -12.13 9.62 -16.17
CA ARG A 44 -11.88 10.01 -17.57
C ARG A 44 -12.29 8.94 -18.58
N LEU A 45 -12.64 7.72 -18.14
CA LEU A 45 -13.03 6.61 -19.02
C LEU A 45 -14.54 6.56 -19.29
N VAL A 46 -15.31 7.31 -18.50
CA VAL A 46 -16.77 7.27 -18.43
C VAL A 46 -17.40 8.64 -18.71
N GLY A 47 -18.67 8.66 -19.11
CA GLY A 47 -19.40 9.90 -19.39
C GLY A 47 -19.73 10.71 -18.14
N GLN A 48 -20.09 12.00 -18.28
CA GLN A 48 -20.28 12.88 -17.10
C GLN A 48 -21.43 12.47 -16.19
N GLY A 49 -22.42 11.72 -16.71
CA GLY A 49 -23.55 11.20 -15.94
C GLY A 49 -23.30 9.82 -15.30
N ALA A 50 -22.13 9.22 -15.49
CA ALA A 50 -21.84 7.89 -14.97
C ALA A 50 -21.57 7.94 -13.46
N ALA A 51 -22.26 7.07 -12.71
CA ALA A 51 -21.98 6.86 -11.29
C ALA A 51 -20.79 5.91 -11.13
N LEU A 52 -19.58 6.48 -11.03
CA LEU A 52 -18.34 5.70 -10.95
C LEU A 52 -18.32 4.70 -9.78
N ASP A 53 -18.86 5.06 -8.61
CA ASP A 53 -18.90 4.15 -7.47
C ASP A 53 -19.73 2.90 -7.76
N LEU A 54 -20.90 3.07 -8.40
CA LEU A 54 -21.74 1.95 -8.82
C LEU A 54 -21.06 1.08 -9.89
N LEU A 55 -20.28 1.67 -10.80
CA LEU A 55 -19.47 0.90 -11.75
C LEU A 55 -18.40 0.07 -11.05
N LEU A 56 -17.75 0.61 -10.02
CA LEU A 56 -16.73 -0.10 -9.25
C LEU A 56 -17.36 -1.23 -8.42
N ASP A 57 -18.53 -0.99 -7.82
CA ASP A 57 -19.30 -2.00 -7.10
C ASP A 57 -19.74 -3.14 -8.02
N ASP A 58 -20.25 -2.81 -9.21
CA ASP A 58 -20.63 -3.81 -10.22
C ASP A 58 -19.41 -4.59 -10.72
N LEU A 59 -18.27 -3.93 -10.97
CA LEU A 59 -17.03 -4.60 -11.35
C LEU A 59 -16.58 -5.56 -10.23
N GLN A 60 -16.60 -5.12 -8.98
CA GLN A 60 -16.29 -5.97 -7.83
C GLN A 60 -17.17 -7.22 -7.79
N ALA A 61 -18.47 -7.09 -8.08
CA ALA A 61 -19.40 -8.21 -8.13
C ALA A 61 -19.12 -9.17 -9.30
N GLU A 62 -18.76 -8.66 -10.48
CA GLU A 62 -18.39 -9.48 -11.64
C GLU A 62 -17.10 -10.29 -11.42
N LEU A 63 -16.21 -9.82 -10.52
CA LEU A 63 -14.92 -10.44 -10.21
C LEU A 63 -14.97 -11.50 -9.09
N VAL A 64 -16.14 -11.80 -8.52
CA VAL A 64 -16.26 -12.77 -7.41
C VAL A 64 -15.69 -14.15 -7.76
N ASP A 65 -15.97 -14.65 -8.97
CA ASP A 65 -15.50 -15.96 -9.44
C ASP A 65 -14.16 -15.92 -10.19
N ARG A 66 -13.45 -14.77 -10.16
CA ARG A 66 -12.17 -14.58 -10.84
C ARG A 66 -10.99 -14.81 -9.88
N PRO A 67 -9.80 -15.19 -10.40
CA PRO A 67 -8.61 -15.41 -9.57
C PRO A 67 -7.96 -14.10 -9.08
N TYR A 68 -8.55 -12.96 -9.42
CA TYR A 68 -8.17 -11.62 -8.98
C TYR A 68 -9.43 -10.89 -8.51
N ALA A 69 -9.22 -9.84 -7.72
CA ALA A 69 -10.25 -8.97 -7.21
C ALA A 69 -9.84 -7.51 -7.39
N LEU A 70 -10.84 -6.63 -7.41
CA LEU A 70 -10.63 -5.20 -7.28
C LEU A 70 -10.31 -4.89 -5.81
N HIS A 71 -9.26 -4.10 -5.58
CA HIS A 71 -8.87 -3.63 -4.26
C HIS A 71 -8.73 -2.12 -4.29
N ARG A 72 -9.22 -1.47 -3.23
CA ARG A 72 -8.93 -0.07 -2.99
C ARG A 72 -7.62 0.03 -2.22
N VAL A 73 -6.74 0.90 -2.68
CA VAL A 73 -5.39 1.08 -2.13
C VAL A 73 -5.14 2.58 -2.06
N GLY A 74 -5.00 3.12 -0.84
CA GLY A 74 -4.98 4.56 -0.67
C GLY A 74 -6.23 5.22 -1.28
N ASN A 75 -5.98 6.15 -2.21
CA ASN A 75 -7.02 6.85 -2.96
C ASN A 75 -7.32 6.27 -4.35
N GLY A 76 -6.74 5.11 -4.67
CA GLY A 76 -6.87 4.47 -5.98
C GLY A 76 -7.43 3.04 -5.91
N TRP A 77 -7.51 2.41 -7.07
CA TRP A 77 -7.94 1.03 -7.24
C TRP A 77 -6.93 0.23 -8.04
N ALA A 78 -6.75 -1.04 -7.68
CA ALA A 78 -5.90 -1.96 -8.41
C ALA A 78 -6.55 -3.34 -8.50
N LEU A 79 -6.24 -4.09 -9.56
CA LEU A 79 -6.52 -5.52 -9.58
C LEU A 79 -5.39 -6.25 -8.84
N ARG A 80 -5.75 -7.11 -7.90
CA ARG A 80 -4.82 -7.94 -7.13
C ARG A 80 -5.23 -9.40 -7.22
N THR A 81 -4.26 -10.29 -7.33
CA THR A 81 -4.51 -11.72 -7.34
C THR A 81 -4.96 -12.20 -5.97
N ARG A 82 -5.86 -13.19 -5.92
CA ARG A 82 -6.32 -13.73 -4.63
C ARG A 82 -5.18 -14.50 -3.96
N PRO A 83 -5.02 -14.42 -2.62
CA PRO A 83 -3.94 -15.10 -1.89
C PRO A 83 -3.86 -16.62 -2.14
N ALA A 84 -5.00 -17.25 -2.44
CA ALA A 84 -5.08 -18.68 -2.78
C ALA A 84 -4.22 -19.09 -4.00
N TYR A 85 -3.81 -18.13 -4.85
CA TYR A 85 -2.99 -18.37 -6.03
C TYR A 85 -1.52 -17.98 -5.85
N ALA A 86 -1.11 -17.54 -4.65
CA ALA A 86 0.25 -17.05 -4.40
C ALA A 86 1.33 -18.10 -4.74
N ASP A 87 1.10 -19.38 -4.39
CA ASP A 87 2.04 -20.46 -4.70
C ASP A 87 2.20 -20.69 -6.21
N ALA A 88 1.09 -20.64 -6.97
CA ALA A 88 1.13 -20.80 -8.41
C ALA A 88 1.89 -19.64 -9.10
N ILE A 89 1.69 -18.40 -8.62
CA ILE A 89 2.40 -17.21 -9.11
C ILE A 89 3.89 -17.32 -8.82
N ARG A 90 4.27 -17.66 -7.58
CA ARG A 90 5.68 -17.87 -7.19
C ARG A 90 6.36 -18.96 -8.02
N ALA A 91 5.66 -20.08 -8.25
CA ALA A 91 6.20 -21.17 -9.06
C ALA A 91 6.46 -20.74 -10.52
N ALA A 92 5.62 -19.86 -11.07
CA ALA A 92 5.76 -19.36 -12.44
C ALA A 92 6.79 -18.24 -12.59
N ALA A 93 6.91 -17.35 -11.60
CA ALA A 93 7.86 -16.23 -11.61
C ALA A 93 9.32 -16.68 -11.51
N GLY A 94 9.56 -17.90 -11.00
CA GLY A 94 10.90 -18.41 -10.72
C GLY A 94 11.46 -17.84 -9.40
N PRO A 95 12.75 -18.08 -9.08
CA PRO A 95 13.41 -17.36 -7.99
C PRO A 95 13.32 -15.86 -8.27
N ASP A 96 12.74 -15.13 -7.30
CA ASP A 96 12.33 -13.74 -7.42
C ASP A 96 13.43 -12.84 -8.03
N PRO A 97 13.17 -12.10 -9.12
CA PRO A 97 14.12 -11.14 -9.68
C PRO A 97 14.15 -9.78 -8.93
N ASP A 98 13.25 -9.54 -7.95
CA ASP A 98 13.16 -8.28 -7.18
C ASP A 98 13.65 -8.44 -5.70
N PRO A 99 14.04 -7.34 -5.02
CA PRO A 99 15.11 -7.32 -4.03
C PRO A 99 14.77 -8.09 -2.75
N VAL A 100 15.84 -8.57 -2.11
CA VAL A 100 15.90 -9.18 -0.77
C VAL A 100 14.66 -8.85 0.07
N PRO A 101 13.91 -9.87 0.54
CA PRO A 101 12.70 -9.66 1.33
C PRO A 101 13.00 -8.73 2.50
N LEU A 102 12.02 -7.92 2.91
CA LEU A 102 12.19 -7.03 4.07
C LEU A 102 12.64 -7.87 5.26
N ARG A 103 13.75 -7.46 5.88
CA ARG A 103 14.25 -8.12 7.08
C ARG A 103 13.24 -7.90 8.20
N GLU A 104 13.24 -8.80 9.17
CA GLU A 104 12.36 -8.72 10.34
C GLU A 104 12.49 -7.38 11.09
N GLY A 105 13.72 -6.86 11.21
CA GLY A 105 13.95 -5.53 11.76
C GLY A 105 13.41 -4.36 10.92
N GLU A 106 13.34 -4.51 9.60
CA GLU A 106 12.78 -3.50 8.71
C GLU A 106 11.26 -3.48 8.80
N LEU A 107 10.63 -4.65 8.92
CA LEU A 107 9.21 -4.78 9.19
C LEU A 107 8.84 -4.14 10.53
N ALA A 108 9.62 -4.37 11.58
CA ALA A 108 9.42 -3.75 12.88
C ALA A 108 9.53 -2.22 12.82
N LEU A 109 10.55 -1.69 12.12
CA LEU A 109 10.69 -0.25 11.93
C LEU A 109 9.51 0.35 11.13
N LEU A 110 9.10 -0.34 10.06
CA LEU A 110 7.99 0.10 9.22
C LEU A 110 6.68 0.13 9.99
N ALA A 111 6.41 -0.90 10.80
CA ALA A 111 5.33 -0.95 11.78
C ALA A 111 5.37 0.27 12.72
N ALA A 112 6.49 0.48 13.43
CA ALA A 112 6.61 1.60 14.36
C ALA A 112 6.37 2.96 13.68
N ILE A 113 6.84 3.15 12.44
CA ILE A 113 6.54 4.36 11.66
C ILE A 113 5.04 4.42 11.35
N ALA A 114 4.41 3.34 10.89
CA ALA A 114 3.01 3.32 10.51
C ALA A 114 2.08 3.75 11.66
N TRP A 115 2.30 3.24 12.88
CA TRP A 115 1.49 3.55 14.06
C TRP A 115 1.81 4.89 14.74
N HIS A 116 3.05 5.38 14.63
CA HIS A 116 3.50 6.57 15.38
C HIS A 116 3.87 7.76 14.50
N GLN A 117 3.65 7.69 13.19
CA GLN A 117 3.94 8.80 12.29
C GLN A 117 3.15 10.07 12.64
N PRO A 118 3.74 11.26 12.46
CA PRO A 118 5.13 11.49 12.05
C PRO A 118 6.12 11.26 13.22
N ILE A 119 7.12 10.40 13.03
CA ILE A 119 8.10 10.05 14.10
C ILE A 119 9.54 10.32 13.67
N THR A 120 10.39 10.79 14.60
CA THR A 120 11.83 11.01 14.35
C THR A 120 12.63 9.72 14.53
N ARG A 121 13.88 9.69 14.02
CA ARG A 121 14.81 8.57 14.30
C ARG A 121 15.08 8.39 15.80
N ALA A 122 15.09 9.50 16.56
CA ALA A 122 15.26 9.45 18.00
C ALA A 122 14.02 8.89 18.71
N GLY A 123 12.82 9.24 18.23
CA GLY A 123 11.57 8.63 18.70
C GLY A 123 11.53 7.13 18.45
N LEU A 124 11.92 6.69 17.25
CA LEU A 124 12.06 5.25 16.94
C LEU A 124 13.07 4.58 17.89
N ALA A 125 14.24 5.19 18.09
CA ALA A 125 15.24 4.66 19.02
C ALA A 125 14.71 4.49 20.46
N ALA A 126 13.85 5.40 20.91
CA ALA A 126 13.20 5.29 22.22
C ALA A 126 12.20 4.12 22.28
N LEU A 127 11.45 3.86 21.20
CA LEU A 127 10.51 2.73 21.13
C LEU A 127 11.22 1.37 21.14
N PHE A 128 12.38 1.28 20.48
CA PHE A 128 13.18 0.04 20.39
C PHE A 128 14.24 -0.11 21.49
N GLY A 129 14.31 0.81 22.47
CA GLY A 129 15.30 0.76 23.55
C GLY A 129 16.76 0.90 23.10
N GLY A 130 17.01 1.30 21.85
CA GLY A 130 18.32 1.15 21.23
C GLY A 130 18.53 1.99 19.97
N LYS A 131 19.69 1.83 19.32
CA LYS A 131 20.02 2.58 18.11
C LYS A 131 19.26 2.04 16.90
N VAL A 132 18.62 2.93 16.16
CA VAL A 132 18.01 2.60 14.86
C VAL A 132 19.02 2.73 13.73
N SER A 133 19.15 1.66 12.94
CA SER A 133 20.00 1.59 11.75
C SER A 133 19.59 2.64 10.71
N ARG A 134 20.56 3.43 10.24
CA ARG A 134 20.34 4.39 9.15
C ARG A 134 20.18 3.70 7.82
N ASP A 135 20.84 2.56 7.63
CA ASP A 135 20.81 1.80 6.39
C ASP A 135 19.45 1.11 6.21
N ALA A 136 18.86 0.60 7.29
CA ALA A 136 17.48 0.09 7.27
C ALA A 136 16.47 1.17 6.87
N LEU A 137 16.57 2.37 7.45
CA LEU A 137 15.72 3.51 7.07
C LEU A 137 15.98 3.96 5.62
N ALA A 138 17.23 3.90 5.14
CA ALA A 138 17.57 4.21 3.76
C ALA A 138 17.00 3.17 2.79
N HIS A 139 17.04 1.89 3.16
CA HIS A 139 16.47 0.80 2.36
C HIS A 139 14.94 0.91 2.26
N LEU A 140 14.24 1.16 3.38
CA LEU A 140 12.79 1.41 3.38
C LEU A 140 12.41 2.62 2.50
N ARG A 141 13.22 3.67 2.49
CA ARG A 141 13.03 4.84 1.60
C ARG A 141 13.29 4.51 0.14
N ALA A 142 14.34 3.73 -0.16
CA ALA A 142 14.68 3.34 -1.53
C ALA A 142 13.60 2.46 -2.16
N ARG A 143 12.87 1.70 -1.32
CA ARG A 143 11.69 0.92 -1.70
C ARG A 143 10.39 1.73 -1.69
N GLU A 144 10.49 3.04 -1.49
CA GLU A 144 9.35 3.96 -1.45
C GLU A 144 8.28 3.57 -0.42
N LEU A 145 8.64 2.91 0.68
CA LEU A 145 7.69 2.52 1.75
C LEU A 145 7.54 3.62 2.81
N ILE A 146 8.57 4.46 2.96
CA ILE A 146 8.55 5.61 3.87
C ILE A 146 9.10 6.86 3.17
N ALA A 147 8.65 8.02 3.62
CA ALA A 147 9.06 9.33 3.12
C ALA A 147 9.38 10.31 4.26
N PRO A 148 10.10 11.42 3.96
CA PRO A 148 10.26 12.52 4.90
C PRO A 148 8.90 13.14 5.27
N GLY A 149 8.57 13.15 6.56
CA GLY A 149 7.41 13.86 7.09
C GLY A 149 7.69 15.34 7.43
N PRO A 150 6.73 16.04 8.04
CA PRO A 150 6.90 17.38 8.57
C PRO A 150 8.06 17.46 9.56
N ARG A 151 8.78 18.58 9.61
CA ARG A 151 9.87 18.75 10.59
C ARG A 151 9.33 18.70 12.02
N SER A 152 10.04 17.99 12.91
CA SER A 152 9.68 17.92 14.32
C SER A 152 9.72 19.32 14.95
N PRO A 153 8.79 19.65 15.87
CA PRO A 153 8.81 20.91 16.61
C PRO A 153 9.93 20.99 17.67
N GLU A 154 10.64 19.89 17.92
CA GLU A 154 11.74 19.83 18.88
C GLU A 154 12.96 20.68 18.46
N PRO A 155 13.80 21.11 19.42
CA PRO A 155 15.04 21.83 19.11
C PRO A 155 15.90 21.12 18.07
N GLY A 156 16.35 21.86 17.05
CA GLY A 156 17.11 21.32 15.92
C GLY A 156 16.25 20.76 14.79
N ALA A 157 14.92 20.81 14.91
CA ALA A 157 13.95 20.42 13.86
C ALA A 157 14.33 19.11 13.14
N PRO A 158 14.50 18.00 13.89
CA PRO A 158 14.90 16.73 13.28
C PRO A 158 13.87 16.25 12.26
N GLN A 159 14.35 15.53 11.25
CA GLN A 159 13.51 14.91 10.23
C GLN A 159 12.60 13.84 10.86
N THR A 160 11.31 13.88 10.50
CA THR A 160 10.37 12.79 10.80
C THR A 160 10.18 11.88 9.60
N PHE A 161 9.62 10.71 9.84
CA PHE A 161 9.26 9.72 8.83
C PHE A 161 7.75 9.48 8.86
N VAL A 162 7.19 9.28 7.67
CA VAL A 162 5.79 8.90 7.40
C VAL A 162 5.77 7.74 6.42
N THR A 163 4.72 6.93 6.41
CA THR A 163 4.51 5.91 5.37
C THR A 163 4.02 6.54 4.07
N THR A 164 4.16 5.82 2.97
CA THR A 164 3.76 6.25 1.62
C THR A 164 2.52 5.49 1.13
N GLU A 165 2.05 5.78 -0.08
CA GLU A 165 1.07 4.93 -0.77
C GLU A 165 1.65 3.55 -1.13
N GLY A 166 2.96 3.45 -1.39
CA GLY A 166 3.65 2.17 -1.60
C GLY A 166 3.58 1.25 -0.37
N PHE A 167 3.58 1.80 0.84
CA PHE A 167 3.28 1.04 2.06
C PHE A 167 1.85 0.50 2.04
N LEU A 168 0.85 1.36 1.76
CA LEU A 168 -0.54 0.94 1.70
C LEU A 168 -0.76 -0.17 0.66
N ASP A 169 -0.11 -0.05 -0.51
CA ASP A 169 -0.18 -1.08 -1.55
C ASP A 169 0.45 -2.40 -1.13
N LEU A 170 1.66 -2.35 -0.57
CA LEU A 170 2.37 -3.55 -0.12
C LEU A 170 1.58 -4.34 0.92
N PHE A 171 0.89 -3.64 1.83
CA PHE A 171 0.08 -4.26 2.89
C PHE A 171 -1.41 -4.39 2.53
N GLY A 172 -1.83 -3.97 1.34
CA GLY A 172 -3.21 -4.05 0.87
C GLY A 172 -4.21 -3.25 1.73
N LEU A 173 -3.80 -2.08 2.20
CA LEU A 173 -4.60 -1.20 3.05
C LEU A 173 -5.26 -0.08 2.22
N GLU A 174 -6.52 0.27 2.52
CA GLU A 174 -7.12 1.48 1.93
C GLU A 174 -6.57 2.73 2.60
N SER A 175 -6.37 2.66 3.91
CA SER A 175 -5.85 3.77 4.70
C SER A 175 -5.11 3.27 5.93
N LEU A 176 -4.40 4.18 6.60
CA LEU A 176 -3.77 3.89 7.89
C LEU A 176 -4.78 3.58 9.00
N GLN A 177 -6.06 3.90 8.81
CA GLN A 177 -7.13 3.55 9.77
C GLN A 177 -7.45 2.05 9.75
N ASP A 178 -7.04 1.35 8.68
CA ASP A 178 -7.21 -0.11 8.55
C ASP A 178 -6.11 -0.90 9.27
N LEU A 179 -5.10 -0.19 9.81
CA LEU A 179 -4.08 -0.84 10.63
C LEU A 179 -4.73 -1.46 11.86
N PRO A 180 -4.33 -2.69 12.25
CA PRO A 180 -4.83 -3.29 13.46
C PRO A 180 -4.47 -2.42 14.67
N ASP A 181 -5.33 -2.45 15.69
CA ASP A 181 -4.98 -1.83 16.97
C ASP A 181 -3.68 -2.42 17.49
N LEU A 182 -2.81 -1.57 18.06
CA LEU A 182 -1.62 -2.05 18.75
C LEU A 182 -2.06 -3.06 19.81
N PRO A 183 -1.41 -4.24 19.89
CA PRO A 183 -1.73 -5.19 20.94
C PRO A 183 -1.65 -4.46 22.28
N ALA A 184 -2.75 -4.48 23.03
CA ALA A 184 -2.77 -3.91 24.37
C ALA A 184 -1.58 -4.52 25.10
N ARG A 185 -0.69 -3.66 25.61
CA ARG A 185 0.50 -4.07 26.38
C ARG A 185 0.02 -5.06 27.44
N GLN A 186 0.16 -6.35 27.17
CA GLN A 186 0.11 -7.34 28.22
C GLN A 186 1.38 -7.04 28.98
N VAL A 187 1.22 -6.32 30.09
CA VAL A 187 2.23 -6.30 31.14
C VAL A 187 2.20 -7.72 31.70
N GLU A 188 2.74 -8.67 30.95
CA GLU A 188 3.39 -9.79 31.58
C GLU A 188 4.57 -9.16 32.32
N ASP A 189 4.69 -9.46 33.61
CA ASP A 189 5.81 -9.11 34.46
C ASP A 189 7.09 -9.80 33.95
N THR A 190 7.50 -9.48 32.74
CA THR A 190 8.77 -9.84 32.17
C THR A 190 9.69 -8.67 32.48
N GLU A 191 10.64 -8.89 33.41
CA GLU A 191 11.69 -7.94 33.80
C GLU A 191 12.68 -7.62 32.64
N ASP A 192 12.25 -7.82 31.39
CA ASP A 192 13.06 -7.68 30.20
C ASP A 192 12.53 -6.52 29.34
N PRO A 193 13.15 -5.32 29.42
CA PRO A 193 12.72 -4.14 28.68
C PRO A 193 12.82 -4.27 27.15
N ASP A 194 13.45 -5.34 26.65
CA ASP A 194 13.60 -5.63 25.21
C ASP A 194 12.37 -6.35 24.60
N ALA A 195 11.44 -6.83 25.42
CA ALA A 195 10.35 -7.71 24.98
C ALA A 195 9.17 -7.00 24.28
N ALA A 196 9.09 -5.67 24.29
CA ALA A 196 7.95 -4.96 23.69
C ALA A 196 7.91 -5.03 22.16
N PHE A 197 9.08 -5.23 21.53
CA PHE A 197 9.20 -5.54 20.10
C PHE A 197 10.09 -6.72 19.80
N GLY A 198 10.79 -7.31 20.78
CA GLY A 198 11.34 -8.69 20.75
C GLY A 198 12.25 -9.07 19.58
N LEU A 199 12.61 -8.13 18.72
CA LEU A 199 13.38 -8.35 17.52
C LEU A 199 14.68 -7.59 17.69
N PRO A 200 15.82 -8.28 17.92
CA PRO A 200 17.10 -7.63 17.84
C PRO A 200 17.20 -7.04 16.43
N LEU A 201 17.21 -5.70 16.33
CA LEU A 201 17.70 -5.04 15.13
C LEU A 201 19.18 -5.40 15.09
N GLY A 202 19.48 -6.49 14.38
CA GLY A 202 20.72 -7.24 14.47
C GLY A 202 21.95 -6.36 14.63
N GLU A 203 22.72 -6.67 15.67
CA GLU A 203 24.16 -6.49 15.61
C GLU A 203 24.64 -7.38 14.45
N GLU A 204 24.86 -6.82 13.27
CA GLU A 204 25.67 -7.54 12.27
C GLU A 204 27.11 -7.53 12.80
N GLU A 205 27.59 -8.74 13.10
CA GLU A 205 28.93 -9.07 13.59
C GLU A 205 30.05 -8.56 12.66
N ALA A 206 31.12 -8.09 13.31
CA ALA A 206 32.54 -8.00 12.93
C ALA A 206 32.95 -7.84 11.44
#